data_AF-A0A7Y2EYR4-F1
#
_entry.id   AF-A0A7Y2EYR4-F1
#
_cell.length_a   1.000
_cell.length_b   1.000
_cell.length_c   1.000
_cell.angle_alpha   90.00
_cell.angle_beta   90.00
_cell.angle_gamma   90.00
#
_symmetry.space_group_name_H-M   'P 1'
#
loop_
_entity.id
_entity.type
_entity.pdbx_description
1 polymer ?
#
loop_
_entity_poly.entity_id
_entity_poly.type
_entity_poly.pdbx_seq_one_letter_code
_entity_poly.pdbx_strand_id
1 'polypeptide(L)'
;MTMKQMPEELKSEFKFIQGKTKTPIWKYFGTVLLAGIIAFGAFQRGKAQEERASFLASPTIGDLYKTKADGSYSCMRITNVTADSLFVQPNMYEVNKSSGIGEIDTEENYLNFSYGIHREDIARMFNSDEIYDIVRKQR
;
A
#
# COMPACT_ATOMS: atom_id res chain seq x y z
N MET A 1 46.06 16.50 -14.88
CA MET A 1 46.21 17.56 -15.91
C MET A 1 44.90 18.33 -16.02
N THR A 2 44.88 19.61 -15.69
CA THR A 2 43.71 20.49 -15.79
C THR A 2 43.63 21.10 -17.19
N MET A 3 42.42 21.29 -17.73
CA MET A 3 42.10 21.74 -19.11
C MET A 3 42.87 22.97 -19.62
N LYS A 4 43.46 23.77 -18.72
CA LYS A 4 44.25 24.96 -19.07
C LYS A 4 45.59 24.65 -19.77
N GLN A 5 46.15 23.45 -19.62
CA GLN A 5 47.48 23.10 -20.14
C GLN A 5 47.50 22.35 -21.49
N MET A 6 46.35 22.14 -22.15
CA MET A 6 46.32 21.47 -23.46
C MET A 6 46.70 22.43 -24.62
N PRO A 7 47.53 21.97 -25.58
CA PRO A 7 47.78 22.63 -26.87
C PRO A 7 46.48 23.00 -27.60
N GLU A 8 46.46 24.13 -28.31
CA GLU A 8 45.24 24.61 -28.99
C GLU A 8 44.68 23.63 -30.04
N GLU A 9 45.55 22.88 -30.70
CA GLU A 9 45.21 21.85 -31.69
C GLU A 9 44.39 20.71 -31.05
N LEU A 10 44.79 20.26 -29.85
CA LEU A 10 44.05 19.24 -29.12
C LEU A 10 42.70 19.78 -28.60
N LYS A 11 42.59 21.08 -28.29
CA LYS A 11 41.32 21.69 -27.89
C LYS A 11 40.33 21.81 -29.06
N SER A 12 40.81 22.09 -30.27
CA SER A 12 39.96 22.23 -31.45
C SER A 12 39.43 20.87 -31.93
N GLU A 13 40.27 19.84 -31.93
CA GLU A 13 39.85 18.46 -32.21
C GLU A 13 38.87 17.92 -31.17
N PHE A 14 39.10 18.18 -29.89
CA PHE A 14 38.19 17.76 -28.83
C PHE A 14 36.81 18.43 -28.94
N LYS A 15 36.76 19.73 -29.28
CA LYS A 15 35.50 20.44 -29.56
C LYS A 15 34.79 19.90 -30.81
N PHE A 16 35.53 19.51 -31.85
CA PHE A 16 34.95 18.91 -33.06
C PHE A 16 34.34 17.51 -32.80
N ILE A 17 35.00 16.69 -31.97
CA ILE A 17 34.51 15.37 -31.58
C ILE A 17 33.30 15.49 -30.63
N GLN A 18 33.34 16.40 -29.67
CA GLN A 18 32.21 16.69 -28.78
C GLN A 18 31.00 17.24 -29.54
N GLY A 19 31.21 18.09 -30.56
CA GLY A 19 30.13 18.63 -31.38
C GLY A 19 29.41 17.60 -32.26
N LYS A 20 30.08 16.48 -32.59
CA LYS A 20 29.51 15.37 -33.39
C LYS A 20 28.85 14.28 -32.54
N THR A 21 29.14 14.21 -31.25
CA THR A 21 28.61 13.17 -30.36
C THR A 21 27.38 13.67 -29.60
N LYS A 22 26.20 13.53 -30.21
CA LYS A 22 24.93 13.70 -29.49
C LYS A 22 24.86 12.69 -28.35
N THR A 23 24.54 13.12 -27.14
CA THR A 23 24.29 12.22 -26.02
C THR A 23 23.16 11.26 -26.40
N PRO A 24 23.41 9.93 -26.42
CA PRO A 24 22.39 8.99 -26.83
C PRO A 24 21.27 8.96 -25.79
N ILE A 25 20.03 9.16 -26.25
CA ILE A 25 18.81 9.26 -25.42
C ILE A 25 18.64 8.02 -24.52
N TRP A 26 19.15 6.86 -24.98
CA TRP A 26 19.18 5.60 -24.23
C TRP A 26 19.86 5.67 -22.86
N LYS A 27 20.78 6.61 -22.61
CA LYS A 27 21.41 6.79 -21.28
C LYS A 27 20.41 7.19 -20.20
N TYR A 28 19.29 7.79 -20.57
CA TYR A 28 18.25 8.21 -19.63
C TYR A 28 17.19 7.12 -19.39
N PHE A 29 17.28 5.97 -20.05
CA PHE A 29 16.27 4.91 -19.90
C PHE A 29 16.13 4.44 -18.45
N GLY A 30 17.24 4.29 -17.73
CA GLY A 30 17.22 3.92 -16.30
C GLY A 30 16.51 4.98 -15.43
N THR A 31 16.72 6.26 -15.73
CA THR A 31 16.07 7.37 -15.01
C THR A 31 14.57 7.42 -15.30
N VAL A 32 14.18 7.26 -16.57
CA VAL A 32 12.77 7.22 -16.98
C VAL A 32 12.06 6.00 -16.39
N LEU A 33 12.72 4.83 -16.39
CA LEU A 33 12.19 3.61 -15.79
C LEU A 33 11.97 3.77 -14.29
N LEU A 34 12.97 4.32 -13.57
CA LEU A 34 12.85 4.58 -12.13
C LEU A 34 11.71 5.55 -11.83
N ALA A 35 11.60 6.65 -12.59
CA ALA A 35 10.50 7.60 -12.44
C ALA A 35 9.14 6.94 -12.69
N GLY A 36 9.05 6.04 -13.69
CA GLY A 36 7.85 5.26 -13.96
C GLY A 36 7.43 4.35 -12.80
N ILE A 37 8.38 3.66 -12.17
CA ILE A 37 8.12 2.79 -11.01
C ILE A 37 7.60 3.61 -9.83
N ILE A 38 8.21 4.76 -9.54
CA ILE A 38 7.79 5.64 -8.44
C ILE A 38 6.36 6.17 -8.71
N ALA A 39 6.09 6.64 -9.93
CA ALA A 39 4.78 7.13 -10.33
C ALA A 39 3.70 6.04 -10.23
N PHE A 40 4.00 4.82 -10.69
CA PHE A 40 3.11 3.68 -10.59
C PHE A 40 2.81 3.31 -9.13
N GLY A 41 3.83 3.29 -8.27
CA GLY A 41 3.66 3.04 -6.84
C GLY A 41 2.75 4.06 -6.15
N ALA A 42 2.88 5.35 -6.49
CA ALA A 42 2.01 6.41 -5.97
C ALA A 42 0.55 6.25 -6.46
N PHE A 43 0.36 5.93 -7.74
CA PHE A 43 -0.96 5.70 -8.33
C PHE A 43 -1.71 4.52 -7.68
N GLN A 44 -1.01 3.39 -7.47
CA GLN A 44 -1.59 2.20 -6.82
C GLN A 44 -2.01 2.48 -5.37
N ARG A 45 -1.24 3.28 -4.63
CA ARG A 45 -1.60 3.68 -3.26
C ARG A 45 -2.89 4.48 -3.21
N GLY A 46 -3.08 5.41 -4.15
CA GLY A 46 -4.31 6.22 -4.24
C GLY A 46 -5.56 5.36 -4.45
N LYS A 47 -5.49 4.40 -5.39
CA LYS A 47 -6.60 3.47 -5.65
C LYS A 47 -6.95 2.60 -4.46
N ALA A 48 -5.94 2.02 -3.80
CA ALA A 48 -6.18 1.18 -2.62
C ALA A 48 -6.83 1.98 -1.48
N GLN A 49 -6.47 3.24 -1.31
CA GLN A 49 -7.09 4.11 -0.31
C GLN A 49 -8.55 4.42 -0.64
N GLU A 50 -8.87 4.69 -1.91
CA GLU A 50 -10.22 4.93 -2.38
C GLU A 50 -11.12 3.69 -2.17
N GLU A 51 -10.62 2.50 -2.51
CA GLU A 51 -11.33 1.24 -2.27
C GLU A 51 -11.61 1.02 -0.78
N ARG A 52 -10.61 1.20 0.10
CA ARG A 52 -10.80 1.08 1.55
C ARG A 52 -11.84 2.06 2.09
N ALA A 53 -11.80 3.32 1.63
CA ALA A 53 -12.79 4.32 2.01
C ALA A 53 -14.20 3.92 1.54
N SER A 54 -14.33 3.33 0.36
CA SER A 54 -15.60 2.82 -0.15
C SER A 54 -16.15 1.66 0.69
N PHE A 55 -15.29 0.75 1.16
CA PHE A 55 -15.68 -0.37 2.01
C PHE A 55 -16.09 0.12 3.41
N LEU A 56 -15.41 1.12 3.95
CA LEU A 56 -15.79 1.76 5.21
C LEU A 56 -17.15 2.47 5.12
N ALA A 57 -17.42 3.16 4.00
CA ALA A 57 -18.70 3.84 3.78
C ALA A 57 -19.86 2.85 3.58
N SER A 58 -19.59 1.69 2.96
CA SER A 58 -20.58 0.67 2.59
C SER A 58 -20.17 -0.73 3.09
N PRO A 59 -20.12 -0.96 4.41
CA PRO A 59 -19.71 -2.25 4.96
C PRO A 59 -20.73 -3.33 4.57
N THR A 60 -20.23 -4.53 4.30
CA THR A 60 -21.02 -5.68 3.86
C THR A 60 -20.67 -6.91 4.69
N ILE A 61 -21.65 -7.81 4.86
CA ILE A 61 -21.42 -9.11 5.50
C ILE A 61 -20.31 -9.86 4.77
N GLY A 62 -19.34 -10.38 5.52
CA GLY A 62 -18.17 -11.09 5.01
C GLY A 62 -16.94 -10.22 4.81
N ASP A 63 -17.03 -8.89 5.00
CA ASP A 63 -15.83 -8.05 4.98
C ASP A 63 -14.85 -8.46 6.09
N LEU A 64 -13.57 -8.51 5.75
CA LEU A 64 -12.47 -8.83 6.65
C LEU A 64 -11.74 -7.54 7.04
N TYR A 65 -11.82 -7.21 8.32
CA TYR A 65 -11.19 -6.04 8.90
C TYR A 65 -9.91 -6.49 9.57
N LYS A 66 -8.75 -6.05 9.08
CA LYS A 66 -7.47 -6.39 9.67
C LYS A 66 -7.10 -5.36 10.72
N THR A 67 -6.78 -5.83 11.91
CA THR A 67 -6.47 -4.97 13.04
C THR A 67 -5.03 -5.11 13.49
N LYS A 68 -4.51 -4.07 14.12
CA LYS A 68 -3.23 -4.09 14.82
C LYS A 68 -3.43 -3.57 16.24
N ALA A 69 -2.90 -4.28 17.22
CA ALA A 69 -2.91 -3.90 18.62
C ALA A 69 -1.58 -4.32 19.23
N ASP A 70 -0.96 -3.47 20.06
CA ASP A 70 0.23 -3.81 20.86
C ASP A 70 1.39 -4.52 20.12
N GLY A 71 1.57 -4.23 18.82
CA GLY A 71 2.62 -4.81 17.97
C GLY A 71 2.27 -6.17 17.35
N SER A 72 1.09 -6.72 17.63
CA SER A 72 0.52 -7.87 16.95
C SER A 72 -0.55 -7.43 15.93
N TYR A 73 -0.95 -8.38 15.09
CA TYR A 73 -1.96 -8.20 14.06
C TYR A 73 -3.00 -9.31 14.19
N SER A 74 -4.27 -8.94 14.07
CA SER A 74 -5.38 -9.89 14.04
C SER A 74 -6.38 -9.49 12.95
N CYS A 75 -7.52 -10.16 12.92
CA CYS A 75 -8.61 -9.82 12.01
C CYS A 75 -9.97 -10.10 12.64
N MET A 76 -10.99 -9.42 12.13
CA MET A 76 -12.38 -9.66 12.47
C MET A 76 -13.23 -9.66 11.21
N ARG A 77 -14.30 -10.46 11.20
CA ARG A 77 -15.21 -10.56 10.07
C ARG A 77 -16.55 -9.91 10.38
N ILE A 78 -17.12 -9.19 9.42
CA ILE A 78 -18.47 -8.63 9.56
C ILE A 78 -19.51 -9.75 9.39
N THR A 79 -20.33 -9.97 10.41
CA THR A 79 -21.43 -10.96 10.38
C THR A 79 -22.78 -10.32 10.13
N ASN A 80 -22.96 -9.05 10.53
CA ASN A 80 -24.19 -8.30 10.31
C ASN A 80 -23.92 -6.79 10.26
N VAL A 81 -24.80 -6.06 9.56
CA VAL A 81 -24.71 -4.61 9.36
C VAL A 81 -26.05 -3.98 9.67
N THR A 82 -26.08 -3.05 10.64
CA THR A 82 -27.26 -2.21 10.94
C THR A 82 -27.01 -0.77 10.52
N ALA A 83 -27.99 0.10 10.75
CA ALA A 83 -27.87 1.52 10.41
C ALA A 83 -26.70 2.20 11.15
N ASP A 84 -26.51 1.84 12.42
CA ASP A 84 -25.66 2.51 13.39
C ASP A 84 -24.46 1.66 13.84
N SER A 85 -24.51 0.34 13.63
CA SER A 85 -23.54 -0.61 14.20
C SER A 85 -23.16 -1.72 13.22
N LEU A 86 -21.96 -2.26 13.38
CA LEU A 86 -21.47 -3.45 12.68
C LEU A 86 -21.27 -4.57 13.69
N PHE A 87 -21.80 -5.76 13.40
CA PHE A 87 -21.54 -6.94 14.19
C PHE A 87 -20.32 -7.64 13.65
N VAL A 88 -19.34 -7.84 14.52
CA VAL A 88 -18.04 -8.41 14.20
C VAL A 88 -17.85 -9.73 14.91
N GLN A 89 -17.19 -10.65 14.24
CA GLN A 89 -16.70 -11.91 14.80
C GLN A 89 -15.18 -11.83 14.83
N PRO A 90 -14.55 -11.76 16.02
CA PRO A 90 -13.11 -11.64 16.15
C PRO A 90 -12.42 -12.99 15.91
N ASN A 91 -11.19 -12.94 15.43
CA ASN A 91 -10.30 -14.09 15.39
C ASN A 91 -9.70 -14.35 16.79
N MET A 92 -9.51 -15.61 17.15
CA MET A 92 -8.93 -16.04 18.42
C MET A 92 -7.40 -15.91 18.46
N TYR A 93 -6.77 -15.72 17.30
CA TYR A 93 -5.33 -15.68 17.14
C TYR A 93 -4.83 -14.32 16.68
N GLU A 94 -3.55 -14.10 16.94
CA GLU A 94 -2.81 -12.94 16.49
C GLU A 94 -1.47 -13.40 15.90
N VAL A 95 -0.94 -12.59 14.99
CA VAL A 95 0.34 -12.81 14.32
C VAL A 95 1.24 -11.61 14.49
N ASN A 96 2.56 -11.82 14.50
CA ASN A 96 3.53 -10.75 14.68
C ASN A 96 3.76 -9.90 13.41
N LYS A 97 3.18 -10.30 12.27
CA LYS A 97 3.35 -9.63 10.97
C LYS A 97 2.03 -9.58 10.21
N SER A 98 1.71 -8.43 9.62
CA SER A 98 0.49 -8.25 8.80
C SER A 98 0.38 -9.24 7.63
N SER A 99 1.51 -9.70 7.08
CA SER A 99 1.54 -10.72 6.02
C SER A 99 1.05 -12.10 6.48
N GLY A 100 1.07 -12.38 7.78
CA GLY A 100 0.64 -13.65 8.37
C GLY A 100 -0.86 -13.76 8.61
N ILE A 101 -1.65 -12.69 8.37
CA ILE A 101 -3.11 -12.72 8.60
C ILE A 101 -3.80 -13.84 7.81
N GLY A 102 -3.29 -14.16 6.61
CA GLY A 102 -3.84 -15.26 5.80
C GLY A 102 -3.67 -16.65 6.43
N GLU A 103 -2.73 -16.81 7.37
CA GLU A 103 -2.52 -18.07 8.11
C GLU A 103 -3.56 -18.27 9.21
N ILE A 104 -4.10 -17.17 9.76
CA ILE A 104 -5.11 -17.20 10.82
C ILE A 104 -6.54 -16.96 10.32
N ASP A 105 -6.75 -16.42 9.11
CA ASP A 105 -8.07 -16.28 8.46
C ASP A 105 -8.62 -17.64 7.99
N THR A 106 -8.91 -18.51 8.96
CA THR A 106 -9.60 -19.78 8.79
C THR A 106 -10.89 -19.76 9.61
N GLU A 107 -11.93 -20.44 9.12
CA GLU A 107 -13.26 -20.40 9.75
C GLU A 107 -13.23 -20.85 11.22
N GLU A 108 -12.43 -21.87 11.52
CA GLU A 108 -12.24 -22.46 12.84
C GLU A 108 -11.57 -21.52 13.86
N ASN A 109 -10.86 -20.50 13.39
CA ASN A 109 -10.16 -19.55 14.23
C ASN A 109 -11.05 -18.38 14.69
N TYR A 110 -12.29 -18.29 14.21
CA TYR A 110 -13.22 -17.25 14.63
C TYR A 110 -14.03 -17.68 15.86
N LEU A 111 -14.27 -16.75 16.77
CA LEU A 111 -15.09 -17.00 17.96
C LEU A 111 -16.54 -17.30 17.57
N ASN A 112 -17.21 -18.22 18.28
CA ASN A 112 -18.62 -18.57 18.03
C ASN A 112 -19.64 -17.48 18.44
N PHE A 113 -19.18 -16.29 18.80
CA PHE A 113 -20.03 -15.15 19.12
C PHE A 113 -19.61 -13.94 18.31
N SER A 114 -20.57 -13.04 18.09
CA SER A 114 -20.35 -11.72 17.52
C SER A 114 -20.79 -10.65 18.48
N TYR A 115 -20.14 -9.49 18.44
CA TYR A 115 -20.54 -8.31 19.21
C TYR A 115 -20.65 -7.09 18.29
N GLY A 116 -21.48 -6.12 18.68
CA GLY A 116 -21.69 -4.89 17.92
C GLY A 116 -20.62 -3.85 18.25
N ILE A 117 -20.13 -3.17 17.21
CA ILE A 117 -19.30 -1.97 17.31
C ILE A 117 -20.03 -0.85 16.56
N HIS A 118 -20.14 0.33 17.17
CA HIS A 118 -20.74 1.48 16.50
C HIS A 118 -19.94 1.89 15.27
N ARG A 119 -20.63 2.36 14.23
CA ARG A 119 -19.98 2.79 12.97
C ARG A 119 -19.01 3.95 13.21
N GLU A 120 -19.29 4.81 14.19
CA GLU A 120 -18.39 5.88 14.60
C GLU A 120 -17.09 5.36 15.21
N ASP A 121 -17.15 4.29 16.02
CA ASP A 121 -15.97 3.67 16.60
C ASP A 121 -15.16 2.94 15.52
N ILE A 122 -15.80 2.25 14.59
CA ILE A 122 -15.14 1.65 13.42
C ILE A 122 -14.41 2.71 12.59
N ALA A 123 -15.05 3.85 12.33
CA ALA A 123 -14.41 4.96 11.63
C ALA A 123 -13.22 5.53 12.43
N ARG A 124 -13.34 5.61 13.76
CA ARG A 124 -12.26 6.04 14.64
C ARG A 124 -11.08 5.07 14.61
N MET A 125 -11.33 3.76 14.69
CA MET A 125 -10.34 2.69 14.61
C MET A 125 -9.63 2.70 13.24
N PHE A 126 -10.34 3.00 12.15
CA PHE A 126 -9.73 3.16 10.84
C PHE A 126 -8.84 4.41 10.78
N ASN A 127 -9.31 5.53 11.32
CA ASN A 127 -8.55 6.80 11.34
C ASN A 127 -7.33 6.75 12.28
N SER A 128 -7.37 5.94 13.33
CA SER A 128 -6.23 5.69 14.23
C SER A 128 -5.25 4.63 13.71
N ASP A 129 -5.51 4.07 12.52
CA ASP A 129 -4.74 2.98 11.90
C ASP A 129 -4.78 1.67 12.71
N GLU A 130 -5.71 1.54 13.67
CA GLU A 130 -5.99 0.29 14.39
C GLU A 130 -6.62 -0.73 13.44
N ILE A 131 -7.58 -0.31 12.61
CA ILE A 131 -7.99 -1.04 11.40
C ILE A 131 -7.16 -0.49 10.24
N TYR A 132 -6.14 -1.22 9.83
CA TYR A 132 -5.18 -0.77 8.82
C TYR A 132 -5.54 -1.23 7.39
N ASP A 133 -6.45 -2.20 7.26
CA ASP A 133 -6.87 -2.74 5.97
C ASP A 133 -8.28 -3.35 6.05
N ILE A 134 -9.02 -3.24 4.95
CA ILE A 134 -10.35 -3.85 4.80
C ILE A 134 -10.35 -4.63 3.49
N VAL A 135 -10.65 -5.93 3.56
CA VAL A 135 -10.64 -6.82 2.40
C VAL A 135 -12.05 -7.39 2.20
N ARG A 136 -12.59 -7.18 0.99
CA ARG A 136 -13.81 -7.81 0.52
C ARG A 136 -13.43 -8.91 -0.47
N LYS A 137 -13.62 -10.19 -0.09
CA LYS A 137 -13.44 -11.31 -1.03
C LYS A 137 -14.59 -11.23 -2.05
N GLN A 138 -14.27 -10.91 -3.31
CA GLN A 138 -15.26 -10.99 -4.39
C GLN A 138 -15.61 -12.47 -4.59
N ARG A 139 -16.91 -12.78 -4.55
CA ARG A 139 -17.45 -14.12 -4.83
C ARG A 139 -17.33 -14.47 -6.30
#